data_AF-A0A4Q3EQW9-F1
#
_entry.id   AF-A0A4Q3EQW9-F1
#
_cell.length_a   1.000
_cell.length_b   1.000
_cell.length_c   1.000
_cell.angle_alpha   90.00
_cell.angle_beta   90.00
_cell.angle_gamma   90.00
#
_symmetry.space_group_name_H-M   'P 1'
#
loop_
_entity.id
_entity.type
_entity.pdbx_description
1 polymer ?
#
loop_
_entity_poly.entity_id
_entity_poly.type
_entity_poly.pdbx_seq_one_letter_code
_entity_poly.pdbx_strand_id
1 'polypeptide(L)'
;MIDAHKARDEKLQAISSNIKAFSLAKGYNPRIAFLVDMSIPSGRNRFFVYNMQKDSIEIAGLVTHGYGSPNAGIEFSNIPGSYCSSLGKYKVGKSYEGRFGLAFKLHGLDKTNDKAFERFVVLHAHECVPVKEIEPLTICESQGCPTVAPGFLQKLKSYIEISDQPILLNIYQ
;
A
#
# COMPACT_ATOMS: atom_id res chain seq x y z
N MET A 1 16.36 -3.35 17.63
CA MET A 1 14.96 -3.73 17.29
C MET A 1 13.93 -2.79 17.93
N ILE A 2 14.06 -2.46 19.22
CA ILE A 2 13.13 -1.54 19.93
C ILE A 2 13.08 -0.16 19.25
N ASP A 3 14.23 0.43 18.92
CA ASP A 3 14.29 1.77 18.32
C ASP A 3 13.72 1.82 16.90
N ALA A 4 13.90 0.76 16.12
CA ALA A 4 13.37 0.67 14.75
C ALA A 4 11.83 0.54 14.74
N HIS A 5 11.26 -0.19 15.70
CA HIS A 5 9.80 -0.25 15.86
C HIS A 5 9.24 1.06 16.37
N LYS A 6 9.91 1.70 17.33
CA LYS A 6 9.53 3.03 17.82
C LYS A 6 9.54 4.07 16.69
N ALA A 7 10.61 4.15 15.91
CA ALA A 7 10.71 5.07 14.78
C ALA A 7 9.64 4.82 13.71
N ARG A 8 9.35 3.55 13.41
CA ARG A 8 8.23 3.17 12.51
C ARG A 8 6.90 3.66 13.08
N ASP A 9 6.62 3.42 14.35
CA ASP A 9 5.33 3.74 14.97
C ASP A 9 5.12 5.25 15.06
N GLU A 10 6.17 6.02 15.38
CA GLU A 10 6.17 7.49 15.33
C GLU A 10 5.90 8.01 13.91
N LYS A 11 6.54 7.43 12.89
CA LYS A 11 6.31 7.78 11.48
C LYS A 11 4.87 7.45 11.05
N LEU A 12 4.34 6.29 11.44
CA LEU A 12 2.96 5.90 11.17
C LEU A 12 1.96 6.84 11.83
N GLN A 13 2.19 7.25 13.08
CA GLN A 13 1.35 8.22 13.80
C GLN A 13 1.35 9.60 13.13
N ALA A 14 2.52 10.07 12.67
CA ALA A 14 2.62 11.34 11.96
C ALA A 14 1.87 11.30 10.61
N ILE A 15 2.02 10.22 9.85
CA ILE A 15 1.32 10.04 8.58
C ILE A 15 -0.19 9.85 8.80
N SER A 16 -0.60 9.06 9.78
CA SER A 16 -2.02 8.75 10.05
C SER A 16 -2.82 9.99 10.39
N SER A 17 -2.22 10.95 11.12
CA SER A 17 -2.86 12.23 11.44
C SER A 17 -3.24 13.03 10.19
N ASN A 18 -2.33 13.10 9.21
CA ASN A 18 -2.58 13.77 7.93
C ASN A 18 -3.64 13.03 7.10
N ILE A 19 -3.58 11.70 7.08
CA ILE A 19 -4.56 10.87 6.36
C ILE A 19 -5.95 10.98 6.98
N LYS A 20 -6.06 11.02 8.30
CA LYS A 20 -7.33 11.20 9.02
C LYS A 20 -7.96 12.55 8.70
N ALA A 21 -7.19 13.63 8.74
CA ALA A 21 -7.67 14.97 8.38
C ALA A 21 -8.17 15.02 6.93
N PHE A 22 -7.41 14.46 5.99
CA PHE A 22 -7.82 14.37 4.59
C PHE A 22 -9.08 13.51 4.42
N SER A 23 -9.18 12.41 5.16
CA SER A 23 -10.33 11.49 5.09
C SER A 23 -11.62 12.18 5.52
N LEU A 24 -11.60 12.88 6.65
CA LEU A 24 -12.73 13.68 7.13
C LEU A 24 -13.14 14.77 6.13
N ALA A 25 -12.16 15.47 5.53
CA ALA A 25 -12.42 16.56 4.60
C ALA A 25 -12.94 16.11 3.23
N LYS A 26 -12.64 14.88 2.81
CA LYS A 26 -12.92 14.39 1.45
C LYS A 26 -13.85 13.17 1.38
N GLY A 27 -14.41 12.73 2.51
CA GLY A 27 -15.38 11.65 2.56
C GLY A 27 -14.78 10.25 2.40
N TYR A 28 -13.59 10.02 2.96
CA TYR A 28 -12.98 8.70 3.08
C TYR A 28 -13.09 8.17 4.51
N ASN A 29 -12.86 6.86 4.70
CA ASN A 29 -12.94 6.22 6.00
C ASN A 29 -12.00 6.93 7.02
N PRO A 30 -12.53 7.56 8.10
CA PRO A 30 -11.72 8.31 9.05
C PRO A 30 -11.14 7.43 10.17
N ARG A 31 -11.41 6.13 10.16
CA ARG A 31 -10.96 5.16 11.15
C ARG A 31 -9.83 4.27 10.62
N ILE A 32 -9.98 3.72 9.42
CA ILE A 32 -9.03 2.78 8.82
C ILE A 32 -8.39 3.39 7.59
N ALA A 33 -7.06 3.33 7.53
CA ALA A 33 -6.28 3.61 6.33
C ALA A 33 -5.29 2.47 6.07
N PHE A 34 -4.93 2.28 4.81
CA PHE A 34 -3.82 1.41 4.42
C PHE A 34 -2.57 2.26 4.23
N LEU A 35 -1.50 1.96 4.95
CA LEU A 35 -0.26 2.71 4.95
C LEU A 35 0.87 1.81 4.46
N VAL A 36 1.59 2.24 3.42
CA VAL A 36 2.71 1.48 2.85
C VAL A 36 3.99 2.31 2.95
N ASP A 37 4.94 1.83 3.75
CA ASP A 37 6.21 2.50 3.99
C ASP A 37 7.33 1.87 3.15
N MET A 38 7.65 2.49 2.03
CA MET A 38 8.66 2.02 1.11
C MET A 38 10.10 2.30 1.58
N SER A 39 10.31 2.99 2.71
CA SER A 39 11.64 3.06 3.34
C SER A 39 12.00 1.76 4.07
N ILE A 40 11.02 0.88 4.31
CA ILE A 40 11.22 -0.43 4.92
C ILE A 40 11.60 -1.45 3.83
N PRO A 41 12.65 -2.28 4.04
CA PRO A 41 13.04 -3.34 3.11
C PRO A 41 11.87 -4.26 2.74
N SER A 42 11.82 -4.71 1.49
CA SER A 42 10.69 -5.49 0.96
C SER A 42 10.50 -6.86 1.61
N GLY A 43 11.55 -7.40 2.24
CA GLY A 43 11.50 -8.62 3.06
C GLY A 43 10.86 -8.44 4.45
N ARG A 44 10.53 -7.21 4.86
CA ARG A 44 9.87 -6.90 6.13
C ARG A 44 8.47 -6.36 5.92
N ASN A 45 7.62 -6.49 6.94
CA ASN A 45 6.27 -5.94 6.92
C ASN A 45 6.32 -4.43 6.74
N ARG A 46 5.72 -3.99 5.64
CA ARG A 46 5.71 -2.58 5.22
C ARG A 46 4.38 -2.11 4.67
N PHE A 47 3.38 -2.98 4.62
CA PHE A 47 1.97 -2.63 4.46
C PHE A 47 1.29 -2.74 5.81
N PHE A 48 0.61 -1.69 6.25
CA PHE A 48 -0.10 -1.65 7.53
C PHE A 48 -1.57 -1.28 7.30
N VAL A 49 -2.48 -2.06 7.88
CA VAL A 49 -3.85 -1.60 8.14
C VAL A 49 -3.79 -0.85 9.45
N TYR A 50 -3.94 0.47 9.39
CA TYR A 50 -3.76 1.36 10.53
C TYR A 50 -5.10 1.88 11.01
N ASN A 51 -5.35 1.74 12.31
CA ASN A 51 -6.50 2.32 12.98
C ASN A 51 -6.14 3.71 13.52
N MET A 52 -6.60 4.75 12.84
CA MET A 52 -6.33 6.16 13.13
C MET A 52 -7.15 6.72 14.31
N GLN A 53 -8.01 5.89 14.92
CA GLN A 53 -8.71 6.23 16.18
C GLN A 53 -7.97 5.67 17.39
N LYS A 54 -7.37 4.48 17.24
CA LYS A 54 -6.61 3.79 18.28
C LYS A 54 -5.10 4.00 18.18
N ASP A 55 -4.64 4.74 17.16
CA ASP A 55 -3.24 4.94 16.80
C ASP A 55 -2.41 3.65 16.85
N SER A 56 -2.92 2.59 16.21
CA SER A 56 -2.32 1.26 16.23
C SER A 56 -2.47 0.52 14.90
N ILE A 57 -1.52 -0.37 14.64
CA ILE A 57 -1.55 -1.30 13.52
C ILE A 57 -2.51 -2.45 13.88
N GLU A 58 -3.50 -2.74 13.04
CA GLU A 58 -4.39 -3.89 13.22
C GLU A 58 -3.83 -5.16 12.58
N ILE A 59 -3.31 -5.05 11.35
CA ILE A 59 -2.57 -6.11 10.66
C ILE A 59 -1.45 -5.51 9.82
N ALA A 60 -0.39 -6.29 9.60
CA ALA A 60 0.73 -5.92 8.75
C ALA A 60 1.08 -7.04 7.76
N GLY A 61 1.71 -6.69 6.65
CA GLY A 61 2.11 -7.64 5.62
C GLY A 61 3.22 -7.14 4.71
N LEU A 62 3.75 -8.07 3.90
CA LEU A 62 4.67 -7.78 2.81
C LEU A 62 3.90 -7.21 1.61
N VAL A 63 4.53 -6.28 0.90
CA VAL A 63 4.00 -5.72 -0.35
C VAL A 63 5.15 -5.42 -1.31
N THR A 64 4.96 -5.74 -2.58
CA THR A 64 5.96 -5.51 -3.65
C THR A 64 6.17 -4.03 -3.93
N HIS A 65 7.27 -3.72 -4.61
CA HIS A 65 7.43 -2.47 -5.36
C HIS A 65 7.60 -2.77 -6.85
N GLY A 66 7.72 -1.73 -7.67
CA GLY A 66 7.94 -1.85 -9.11
C GLY A 66 9.41 -2.13 -9.47
N TYR A 67 9.66 -3.02 -10.44
CA TYR A 67 11.03 -3.34 -10.92
C TYR A 67 11.63 -2.27 -11.84
N GLY A 68 10.89 -1.20 -12.12
CA GLY A 68 11.26 -0.19 -13.12
C GLY A 68 12.52 0.62 -12.84
N SER A 69 13.18 0.40 -11.70
CA SER A 69 14.43 1.08 -11.35
C SER A 69 15.58 0.57 -12.24
N PRO A 70 16.25 1.43 -13.02
CA PRO A 70 17.42 1.05 -13.81
C PRO A 70 18.68 0.86 -12.95
N ASN A 71 18.65 1.31 -11.69
CA ASN A 71 19.78 1.29 -10.76
C ASN A 71 19.50 0.37 -9.56
N ALA A 72 20.55 0.07 -8.79
CA ALA A 72 20.41 -0.60 -7.50
C ALA A 72 19.55 0.26 -6.55
N GLY A 73 18.35 -0.21 -6.21
CA GLY A 73 17.44 0.47 -5.29
C GLY A 73 16.02 0.59 -5.84
N ILE A 74 15.18 1.29 -5.08
CA ILE A 74 13.79 1.57 -5.44
C ILE A 74 13.68 2.98 -6.04
N GLU A 75 13.09 3.07 -7.23
CA GLU A 75 12.70 4.34 -7.85
C GLU A 75 11.18 4.44 -7.96
N PHE A 76 10.66 5.67 -7.90
CA PHE A 76 9.24 5.95 -8.04
C PHE A 76 8.99 6.80 -9.27
N SER A 77 7.95 6.46 -10.03
CA SER A 77 7.60 7.21 -11.23
C SER A 77 6.10 7.13 -11.47
N ASN A 78 5.54 8.22 -11.99
CA ASN A 78 4.17 8.30 -12.47
C ASN A 78 4.09 8.13 -14.01
N ILE A 79 5.23 7.89 -14.68
CA ILE A 79 5.30 7.82 -16.14
C ILE A 79 4.75 6.46 -16.61
N PRO A 80 3.80 6.43 -17.56
CA PRO A 80 3.34 5.18 -18.17
C PRO A 80 4.50 4.38 -18.76
N GLY A 81 4.49 3.06 -18.56
CA GLY A 81 5.57 2.18 -19.01
C GLY A 81 6.85 2.21 -18.16
N SER A 82 6.94 3.05 -17.12
CA SER A 82 8.11 3.05 -16.21
C SER A 82 8.24 1.78 -15.39
N TYR A 83 7.14 1.04 -15.16
CA TYR A 83 7.05 -0.10 -14.23
C TYR A 83 7.47 0.19 -12.78
N CYS A 84 7.73 1.45 -12.42
CA CYS A 84 7.97 1.88 -11.05
C CYS A 84 6.65 2.02 -10.29
N SER A 85 6.71 1.84 -8.98
CA SER A 85 5.62 2.27 -8.09
C SER A 85 5.47 3.79 -8.09
N SER A 86 4.31 4.30 -7.69
CA SER A 86 4.08 5.74 -7.52
C SER A 86 3.79 6.06 -6.06
N LEU A 87 4.32 7.17 -5.56
CA LEU A 87 4.06 7.65 -4.20
C LEU A 87 2.78 8.47 -4.14
N GLY A 88 2.15 8.51 -2.97
CA GLY A 88 1.00 9.35 -2.67
C GLY A 88 -0.23 8.56 -2.23
N LYS A 89 -1.33 9.29 -2.10
CA LYS A 89 -2.65 8.81 -1.69
C LYS A 89 -3.39 8.23 -2.88
N TYR A 90 -4.04 7.10 -2.65
CA TYR A 90 -4.89 6.39 -3.58
C TYR A 90 -6.24 6.17 -2.94
N LYS A 91 -7.31 6.38 -3.71
CA LYS A 91 -8.61 5.81 -3.39
C LYS A 91 -8.61 4.35 -3.79
N VAL A 92 -8.87 3.46 -2.82
CA VAL A 92 -9.17 2.05 -3.11
C VAL A 92 -10.59 1.98 -3.68
N GLY A 93 -10.68 1.61 -4.95
CA GLY A 93 -11.91 1.55 -5.72
C GLY A 93 -12.60 0.19 -5.63
N LYS A 94 -13.49 -0.07 -6.59
CA LYS A 94 -14.23 -1.34 -6.69
C LYS A 94 -13.28 -2.51 -6.98
N SER A 95 -13.65 -3.68 -6.46
CA SER A 95 -13.04 -4.94 -6.84
C SER A 95 -13.40 -5.33 -8.27
N TYR A 96 -12.56 -6.16 -8.87
CA TYR A 96 -12.82 -6.88 -10.12
C TYR A 96 -11.96 -8.14 -10.17
N GLU A 97 -12.29 -9.07 -11.05
CA GLU A 97 -11.46 -10.22 -11.36
C GLU A 97 -10.47 -9.87 -12.47
N GLY A 98 -9.17 -9.85 -12.14
CA GLY A 98 -8.08 -9.60 -13.06
C GLY A 98 -7.30 -10.86 -13.39
N ARG A 99 -6.14 -10.69 -14.04
CA ARG A 99 -5.24 -11.79 -14.42
C ARG A 99 -4.82 -12.68 -13.25
N PHE A 100 -4.69 -12.11 -12.05
CA PHE A 100 -4.27 -12.79 -10.83
C PHE A 100 -5.43 -12.99 -9.84
N GLY A 101 -6.67 -13.01 -10.35
CA GLY A 101 -7.89 -13.08 -9.55
C GLY A 101 -8.31 -11.71 -8.99
N LEU A 102 -8.89 -11.71 -7.80
CA LEU A 102 -9.36 -10.53 -7.09
C LEU A 102 -8.32 -9.39 -7.09
N ALA A 103 -8.73 -8.22 -7.56
CA ALA A 103 -7.96 -6.99 -7.51
C ALA A 103 -8.86 -5.78 -7.22
N PHE A 104 -8.30 -4.75 -6.61
CA PHE A 104 -8.97 -3.48 -6.37
C PHE A 104 -8.35 -2.38 -7.22
N LYS A 105 -9.20 -1.64 -7.95
CA LYS A 105 -8.75 -0.51 -8.77
C LYS A 105 -8.18 0.58 -7.86
N LEU A 106 -7.03 1.16 -8.23
CA LEU A 106 -6.45 2.29 -7.50
C LEU A 106 -6.58 3.56 -8.32
N HIS A 107 -7.13 4.60 -7.70
CA HIS A 107 -7.21 5.93 -8.30
C HIS A 107 -6.26 6.86 -7.54
N GLY A 108 -5.23 7.35 -8.22
CA GLY A 108 -4.30 8.32 -7.64
C GLY A 108 -4.97 9.65 -7.33
N LEU A 109 -4.61 10.23 -6.19
CA LEU A 109 -5.17 11.49 -5.69
C LEU A 109 -4.12 12.61 -5.62
N ASP A 110 -2.86 12.30 -5.91
CA ASP A 110 -1.74 13.23 -5.89
C ASP A 110 -1.09 13.30 -7.28
N LYS A 111 -0.44 14.42 -7.62
CA LYS A 111 0.27 14.58 -8.91
C LYS A 111 1.34 13.49 -9.15
N THR A 112 1.85 12.90 -8.08
CA THR A 112 2.85 11.82 -8.12
C THR A 112 2.26 10.47 -8.48
N ASN A 113 0.93 10.30 -8.48
CA ASN A 113 0.26 9.05 -8.79
C ASN A 113 -1.05 9.20 -9.60
N ASP A 114 -1.39 10.38 -10.09
CA ASP A 114 -2.65 10.65 -10.81
C ASP A 114 -2.86 9.80 -12.08
N LYS A 115 -1.80 9.22 -12.66
CA LYS A 115 -1.88 8.29 -13.80
C LYS A 115 -2.02 6.82 -13.38
N ALA A 116 -2.12 6.52 -12.09
CA ALA A 116 -2.18 5.14 -11.60
C ALA A 116 -3.30 4.31 -12.26
N PHE A 117 -4.48 4.90 -12.44
CA PHE A 117 -5.60 4.21 -13.06
C PHE A 117 -5.35 3.91 -14.54
N GLU A 118 -4.83 4.89 -15.30
CA GLU A 118 -4.46 4.75 -16.72
C GLU A 118 -3.35 3.71 -16.91
N ARG A 119 -2.47 3.58 -15.92
CA ARG A 119 -1.37 2.61 -15.88
C ARG A 119 -1.79 1.22 -15.41
N PHE A 120 -3.09 0.99 -15.17
CA PHE A 120 -3.62 -0.26 -14.61
C PHE A 120 -2.95 -0.66 -13.29
N VAL A 121 -2.54 0.32 -12.48
CA VAL A 121 -2.02 0.08 -11.13
C VAL A 121 -3.19 -0.32 -10.23
N VAL A 122 -3.12 -1.52 -9.66
CA VAL A 122 -4.17 -2.11 -8.82
C VAL A 122 -3.57 -2.76 -7.59
N LEU A 123 -4.36 -2.86 -6.51
CA LEU A 123 -4.02 -3.67 -5.35
C LEU A 123 -4.48 -5.09 -5.60
N HIS A 124 -3.54 -6.03 -5.74
CA HIS A 124 -3.85 -7.43 -6.02
C HIS A 124 -2.94 -8.37 -5.23
N ALA A 125 -3.14 -9.68 -5.42
CA ALA A 125 -2.32 -10.70 -4.80
C ALA A 125 -1.52 -11.50 -5.83
N HIS A 126 -0.45 -12.14 -5.37
CA HIS A 126 0.29 -13.15 -6.12
C HIS A 126 1.03 -14.08 -5.15
N GLU A 127 1.16 -15.37 -5.49
CA GLU A 127 1.79 -16.39 -4.62
C GLU A 127 3.29 -16.18 -4.41
N CYS A 128 3.93 -15.37 -5.27
CA CYS A 128 5.35 -15.03 -5.09
C CYS A 128 5.61 -14.17 -3.85
N VAL A 129 4.58 -13.54 -3.27
CA VAL A 129 4.73 -12.75 -2.04
C VAL A 129 4.61 -13.67 -0.84
N PRO A 130 5.68 -13.83 -0.02
CA PRO A 130 5.64 -14.67 1.16
C PRO A 130 4.63 -14.17 2.19
N VAL A 131 4.10 -15.10 2.99
CA VAL A 131 3.16 -14.78 4.09
C VAL A 131 3.88 -14.20 5.31
N LYS A 132 5.16 -14.53 5.49
CA LYS A 132 6.01 -14.09 6.61
C LYS A 132 7.21 -13.32 6.10
N GLU A 133 7.77 -12.46 6.95
CA GLU A 133 9.02 -11.75 6.68
C GLU A 133 10.14 -12.72 6.32
N ILE A 134 10.98 -12.31 5.36
CA ILE A 134 12.11 -13.10 4.83
C ILE A 134 13.43 -12.33 4.87
N GLU A 135 13.50 -11.22 5.62
CA GLU A 135 14.74 -10.47 5.82
C GLU A 135 15.89 -11.40 6.26
N PRO A 136 17.11 -11.28 5.69
CA PRO A 136 17.62 -10.21 4.82
C PRO A 136 17.31 -10.34 3.32
N LEU A 137 16.50 -11.32 2.91
CA LEU A 137 16.13 -11.51 1.50
C LEU A 137 15.05 -10.49 1.06
N THR A 138 14.98 -10.24 -0.25
CA THR A 138 13.94 -9.45 -0.88
C THR A 138 12.82 -10.33 -1.43
N ILE A 139 11.61 -9.79 -1.51
CA ILE A 139 10.48 -10.46 -2.18
C ILE A 139 10.50 -10.19 -3.69
N CYS A 140 9.64 -10.88 -4.44
CA CYS A 140 9.39 -10.58 -5.85
C CYS A 140 8.98 -9.11 -6.08
N GLU A 141 9.22 -8.61 -7.29
CA GLU A 141 8.81 -7.29 -7.74
C GLU A 141 7.59 -7.36 -8.68
N SER A 142 6.99 -6.21 -8.96
CA SER A 142 5.79 -6.06 -9.79
C SER A 142 6.01 -5.04 -10.90
N GLN A 143 5.01 -4.81 -11.75
CA GLN A 143 5.00 -3.70 -12.73
C GLN A 143 4.55 -2.36 -12.12
N GLY A 144 4.78 -2.17 -10.81
CA GLY A 144 4.40 -0.97 -10.06
C GLY A 144 3.14 -1.14 -9.20
N CYS A 145 2.43 -2.27 -9.32
CA CYS A 145 1.26 -2.59 -8.52
C CYS A 145 1.65 -2.99 -7.08
N PRO A 146 1.00 -2.46 -6.03
CA PRO A 146 1.13 -3.03 -4.70
C PRO A 146 0.55 -4.47 -4.71
N THR A 147 1.44 -5.46 -4.70
CA THR A 147 1.08 -6.87 -4.72
C THR A 147 1.34 -7.46 -3.34
N VAL A 148 0.38 -8.18 -2.78
CA VAL A 148 0.45 -8.78 -1.43
C VAL A 148 0.24 -10.30 -1.48
N ALA A 149 0.46 -11.00 -0.37
CA ALA A 149 0.11 -12.41 -0.27
C ALA A 149 -1.41 -12.62 -0.39
N PRO A 150 -1.91 -13.69 -1.04
CA PRO A 150 -3.35 -13.94 -1.22
C PRO A 150 -4.17 -13.88 0.07
N GLY A 151 -3.68 -14.52 1.14
CA GLY A 151 -4.36 -14.48 2.45
C GLY A 151 -4.37 -13.09 3.09
N PHE A 152 -3.41 -12.22 2.77
CA PHE A 152 -3.41 -10.83 3.25
C PHE A 152 -4.43 -10.00 2.47
N LEU A 153 -4.53 -10.17 1.15
CA LEU A 153 -5.57 -9.48 0.35
C LEU A 153 -6.99 -9.83 0.81
N GLN A 154 -7.25 -11.09 1.18
CA GLN A 154 -8.55 -11.49 1.73
C GLN A 154 -8.88 -10.76 3.05
N LYS A 155 -7.88 -10.51 3.90
CA LYS A 155 -8.07 -9.68 5.10
C LYS A 155 -8.35 -8.22 4.72
N LEU A 156 -7.61 -7.66 3.77
CA LEU A 156 -7.83 -6.29 3.27
C LEU A 156 -9.24 -6.13 2.68
N LYS A 157 -9.74 -7.12 1.94
CA LYS A 157 -11.10 -7.17 1.39
C LYS A 157 -12.15 -6.96 2.49
N SER A 158 -12.04 -7.64 3.62
CA SER A 158 -12.99 -7.49 4.74
C SER A 158 -13.07 -6.04 5.25
N TYR A 159 -11.94 -5.34 5.32
CA TYR A 159 -11.93 -3.92 5.68
C TYR A 159 -12.61 -3.05 4.62
N ILE A 160 -12.33 -3.31 3.34
CA ILE A 160 -12.91 -2.55 2.22
C ILE A 160 -14.42 -2.75 2.15
N GLU A 161 -14.93 -3.97 2.33
CA GLU A 161 -16.36 -4.30 2.15
C GLU A 161 -17.26 -3.89 3.30
N ILE A 162 -16.74 -3.87 4.54
CA ILE A 162 -17.50 -3.42 5.72
C ILE A 162 -17.54 -1.88 5.79
N SER A 163 -16.69 -1.20 5.04
CA SER A 163 -16.56 0.26 5.07
C SER A 163 -17.58 0.94 4.16
N ASP A 164 -18.44 1.79 4.73
CA ASP A 164 -19.39 2.62 3.96
C ASP A 164 -18.72 3.73 3.13
N GLN A 165 -17.48 4.07 3.48
CA GLN A 165 -16.66 5.05 2.77
C GLN A 165 -15.44 4.38 2.13
N PRO A 166 -14.91 4.91 1.00
CA PRO A 166 -13.70 4.33 0.43
C PRO A 166 -12.52 4.41 1.40
N ILE A 167 -11.72 3.35 1.45
CA ILE A 167 -10.46 3.34 2.19
C ILE A 167 -9.38 4.06 1.39
N LEU A 168 -8.56 4.87 2.07
CA LEU A 168 -7.35 5.43 1.50
C LEU A 168 -6.18 4.47 1.67
N LEU A 169 -5.44 4.27 0.58
CA LEU A 169 -4.11 3.69 0.59
C LEU A 169 -3.10 4.82 0.41
N ASN A 170 -2.14 4.98 1.32
CA ASN A 170 -1.04 5.93 1.18
C ASN A 170 0.28 5.19 1.04
N ILE A 171 0.94 5.35 -0.11
CA ILE A 171 2.29 4.82 -0.35
C ILE A 171 3.29 5.95 -0.18
N TYR A 172 4.22 5.82 0.75
CA TYR A 172 5.21 6.85 1.07
C TYR A 172 6.59 6.22 1.26
N GLN A 173 7.62 7.05 1.31
CA GLN A 173 8.98 6.68 1.69
C GLN A 173 9.47 7.68 2.73
#